data_AF-A0A7R7E666-F1
#
_entry.id   AF-A0A7R7E666-F1
#
_cell.length_a   1.000
_cell.length_b   1.000
_cell.length_c   1.000
_cell.angle_alpha   90.00
_cell.angle_beta   90.00
_cell.angle_gamma   90.00
#
_symmetry.space_group_name_H-M   'P 1'
#
loop_
_entity.id
_entity.type
_entity.pdbx_description
1 polymer ?
#
loop_
_entity_poly.entity_id
_entity_poly.type
_entity_poly.pdbx_seq_one_letter_code
_entity_poly.pdbx_strand_id
1 'polypeptide(L)'
;MRRTIAFILACTAGIASTPSHAIDLNLGFKASADLEATVGLDQKTREFVDGLPKEVREQILGLLKDALPLIDQSINTYMFRVNEILDKQINHIECAAVGTGEVLGADLKSSLPGMHPPEPVENLQKDKDNTVGSFKANTKPNTYAQAYADFLYRAAVTSCQVGFADQAGVEVAELQTDVRPRWEVWHRVNGTCNDAAGCYATLSKDLKALLDGSNQQDVAAVDGRKRYAAIVPPRVPSFFGHWDPSAHERALGDLLAIQTSLGVAKEARLAVAKDALAAASASVLSAEAAIRMAENEVGDKGVESNQNAAQHADAAVADAERIRNELDLAVSKVPEDAHEADALRARFKVVEDAVKATKDAASGWINAINARAHAAVQAKQQSDELKDARRPH
;
A
#
# COMPACT_ATOMS: atom_id res chain seq x y z
N MET A 1 67.46 18.60 12.41
CA MET A 1 67.45 17.36 11.60
C MET A 1 66.03 17.10 11.14
N ARG A 2 65.77 17.33 9.84
CA ARG A 2 64.49 17.04 9.17
C ARG A 2 64.49 15.55 8.78
N ARG A 3 63.43 14.82 9.10
CA ARG A 3 63.16 13.50 8.52
C ARG A 3 61.75 13.50 7.91
N THR A 4 61.78 13.60 6.59
CA THR A 4 60.75 13.22 5.62
C THR A 4 60.63 11.68 5.57
N ILE A 5 59.60 11.17 4.85
CA ILE A 5 59.28 9.76 4.47
C ILE A 5 58.05 9.25 5.27
N ALA A 6 56.95 8.76 4.71
CA ALA A 6 56.54 8.46 3.33
C ALA A 6 55.00 8.53 3.21
N PHE A 7 54.53 8.91 2.02
CA PHE A 7 53.17 8.72 1.54
C PHE A 7 52.87 7.22 1.38
N ILE A 8 51.82 6.73 2.04
CA ILE A 8 51.19 5.45 1.68
C ILE A 8 49.93 5.79 0.88
N LEU A 9 50.02 5.47 -0.40
CA LEU A 9 48.94 5.47 -1.37
C LEU A 9 48.02 4.27 -1.02
N ALA A 10 46.91 4.52 -0.32
CA ALA A 10 45.88 3.51 -0.12
C ALA A 10 44.95 3.53 -1.34
N CYS A 11 45.06 2.48 -2.16
CA CYS A 11 44.13 2.22 -3.26
C CYS A 11 42.70 2.17 -2.73
N THR A 12 41.90 3.10 -3.23
CA THR A 12 40.44 3.10 -3.18
C THR A 12 39.90 1.86 -3.88
N ALA A 13 39.57 0.81 -3.13
CA ALA A 13 38.59 -0.16 -3.57
C ALA A 13 37.22 0.51 -3.38
N GLY A 14 36.80 1.28 -4.39
CA GLY A 14 35.41 1.70 -4.51
C GLY A 14 34.55 0.46 -4.59
N ILE A 15 33.86 0.13 -3.50
CA ILE A 15 32.65 -0.68 -3.58
C ILE A 15 31.75 0.14 -4.49
N ALA A 16 31.66 -0.26 -5.76
CA ALA A 16 30.63 0.21 -6.65
C ALA A 16 29.31 -0.23 -6.01
N SER A 17 28.73 0.65 -5.20
CA SER A 17 27.30 0.65 -4.95
C SER A 17 26.67 0.63 -6.32
N THR A 18 26.15 -0.54 -6.72
CA THR A 18 25.24 -0.59 -7.85
C THR A 18 24.20 0.50 -7.58
N PRO A 19 23.94 1.39 -8.55
CA PRO A 19 22.91 2.38 -8.35
C PRO A 19 21.64 1.60 -8.02
N SER A 20 21.19 1.71 -6.77
CA SER A 20 19.83 1.40 -6.41
C SER A 20 19.05 2.47 -7.15
N HIS A 21 18.67 2.15 -8.39
CA HIS A 21 17.66 2.90 -9.10
C HIS A 21 16.40 2.68 -8.28
N ALA A 22 16.17 3.58 -7.31
CA ALA A 22 14.83 3.83 -6.82
C ALA A 22 14.05 4.21 -8.08
N ILE A 23 13.33 3.23 -8.62
CA ILE A 23 12.28 3.49 -9.60
C ILE A 23 11.31 4.35 -8.82
N ASP A 24 11.31 5.64 -9.11
CA ASP A 24 10.32 6.58 -8.63
C ASP A 24 8.98 6.13 -9.22
N LEU A 25 8.32 5.26 -8.47
CA LEU A 25 7.00 4.75 -8.77
C LEU A 25 6.05 5.88 -8.41
N ASN A 26 6.04 6.95 -9.20
CA ASN A 26 4.99 7.97 -9.15
C ASN A 26 3.69 7.34 -9.67
N LEU A 27 3.14 6.43 -8.87
CA LEU A 27 1.90 5.72 -9.09
C LEU A 27 0.70 6.63 -8.88
N GLY A 28 0.93 7.91 -8.52
CA GLY A 28 -0.11 8.84 -8.11
C GLY A 28 -0.76 8.45 -6.79
N PHE A 29 -0.16 7.50 -6.06
CA PHE A 29 -0.63 7.07 -4.76
C PHE A 29 -0.31 8.22 -3.79
N LYS A 30 -1.35 8.84 -3.26
CA LYS A 30 -1.29 9.35 -1.89
C LYS A 30 -1.96 8.25 -1.10
N ALA A 31 -1.26 7.67 -0.11
CA ALA A 31 -1.82 6.65 0.77
C ALA A 31 -3.32 6.87 1.01
N SER A 32 -4.15 6.10 0.31
CA SER A 32 -5.58 6.25 0.44
C SER A 32 -5.96 5.88 1.86
N ALA A 33 -6.91 6.61 2.45
CA ALA A 33 -7.35 6.33 3.82
C ALA A 33 -7.90 4.90 3.98
N ASP A 34 -8.24 4.26 2.86
CA ASP A 34 -8.88 2.96 2.74
C ASP A 34 -7.93 1.79 2.49
N LEU A 35 -6.63 2.02 2.29
CA LEU A 35 -5.69 0.91 2.19
C LEU A 35 -5.54 0.24 3.56
N GLU A 36 -5.91 -1.04 3.65
CA GLU A 36 -5.77 -1.78 4.90
C GLU A 36 -4.31 -1.82 5.35
N ALA A 37 -4.06 -1.62 6.64
CA ALA A 37 -2.72 -1.68 7.22
C ALA A 37 -2.02 -3.04 6.98
N THR A 38 -2.79 -4.09 6.66
CA THR A 38 -2.30 -5.43 6.35
C THR A 38 -2.03 -5.67 4.87
N VAL A 39 -2.10 -4.65 4.01
CA VAL A 39 -1.79 -4.81 2.58
C VAL A 39 -0.34 -5.30 2.40
N GLY A 40 -0.20 -6.39 1.64
CA GLY A 40 1.08 -7.06 1.41
C GLY A 40 1.46 -8.12 2.44
N LEU A 41 0.78 -8.21 3.57
CA LEU A 41 1.00 -9.33 4.48
C LEU A 41 0.41 -10.60 3.87
N ASP A 42 1.20 -11.68 3.79
CA ASP A 42 0.66 -12.98 3.42
C ASP A 42 -0.27 -13.53 4.49
N GLN A 43 -1.09 -14.51 4.13
CA GLN A 43 -2.14 -15.04 5.00
C GLN A 43 -1.61 -15.51 6.36
N LYS A 44 -0.46 -16.21 6.38
CA LYS A 44 0.12 -16.69 7.63
C LYS A 44 0.66 -15.56 8.49
N THR A 45 1.20 -14.51 7.87
CA THR A 45 1.64 -13.30 8.59
C THR A 45 0.46 -12.54 9.17
N ARG A 46 -0.68 -12.46 8.46
CA ARG A 46 -1.92 -11.89 9.01
C ARG A 46 -2.44 -12.69 10.19
N GLU A 47 -2.52 -14.00 10.06
CA GLU A 47 -2.92 -14.91 11.15
C GLU A 47 -2.00 -14.78 12.36
N PHE A 48 -0.69 -14.62 12.14
CA PHE A 48 0.27 -14.33 13.20
C PHE A 48 -0.04 -13.02 13.91
N VAL A 49 -0.22 -11.91 13.17
CA VAL A 49 -0.56 -10.59 13.73
C VAL A 49 -1.91 -10.62 14.45
N ASP A 50 -2.90 -11.32 13.92
CA ASP A 50 -4.23 -11.45 14.51
C ASP A 50 -4.21 -12.23 15.83
N GLY A 51 -3.31 -13.19 15.95
CA GLY A 51 -3.07 -13.96 17.16
C GLY A 51 -2.34 -13.20 18.28
N LEU A 52 -1.83 -11.99 18.01
CA LEU A 52 -1.15 -11.18 19.03
C LEU A 52 -2.14 -10.52 20.01
N PRO A 53 -1.70 -10.18 21.23
CA PRO A 53 -2.49 -9.36 22.16
C PRO A 53 -2.99 -8.08 21.50
N LYS A 54 -4.20 -7.64 21.87
CA LYS A 54 -4.91 -6.54 21.20
C LYS A 54 -4.05 -5.28 21.08
N GLU A 55 -3.39 -4.90 22.16
CA GLU A 55 -2.58 -3.67 22.25
C GLU A 55 -1.37 -3.73 21.30
N VAL A 56 -0.76 -4.90 21.20
CA VAL A 56 0.37 -5.18 20.30
C VAL A 56 -0.09 -5.16 18.85
N ARG A 57 -1.21 -5.84 18.57
CA ARG A 57 -1.82 -5.87 17.25
C ARG A 57 -2.14 -4.46 16.78
N GLU A 58 -2.75 -3.62 17.62
CA GLU A 58 -3.05 -2.23 17.30
C GLU A 58 -1.78 -1.40 17.02
N GLN A 59 -0.70 -1.60 17.79
CA GLN A 59 0.58 -0.93 17.54
C GLN A 59 1.21 -1.36 16.22
N ILE A 60 1.23 -2.66 15.92
CA ILE A 60 1.73 -3.18 14.65
C ILE A 60 0.91 -2.61 13.50
N LEU A 61 -0.42 -2.69 13.56
CA LEU A 61 -1.29 -2.13 12.53
C LEU A 61 -1.10 -0.61 12.36
N GLY A 62 -0.88 0.13 13.45
CA GLY A 62 -0.54 1.55 13.40
C GLY A 62 0.78 1.81 12.66
N LEU A 63 1.83 1.09 13.01
CA LEU A 63 3.14 1.23 12.37
C LEU A 63 3.13 0.80 10.89
N LEU A 64 2.37 -0.25 10.56
CA LEU A 64 2.17 -0.67 9.18
C LEU A 64 1.40 0.39 8.39
N LYS A 65 0.37 1.01 9.01
CA LYS A 65 -0.35 2.14 8.43
C LYS A 65 0.57 3.33 8.16
N ASP A 66 1.48 3.63 9.09
CA ASP A 66 2.48 4.70 8.92
C ASP A 66 3.52 4.38 7.83
N ALA A 67 3.71 3.10 7.49
CA ALA A 67 4.59 2.67 6.42
C ALA A 67 3.91 2.73 5.04
N LEU A 68 2.57 2.76 4.95
CA LEU A 68 1.83 2.76 3.68
C LEU A 68 2.28 3.85 2.69
N PRO A 69 2.60 5.11 3.10
CA PRO A 69 3.10 6.13 2.19
C PRO A 69 4.43 5.77 1.49
N LEU A 70 5.16 4.76 1.98
CA LEU A 70 6.39 4.29 1.34
C LEU A 70 6.12 3.46 0.08
N ILE A 71 4.89 2.95 -0.11
CA ILE A 71 4.48 2.27 -1.35
C ILE A 71 4.67 3.21 -2.55
N ASP A 72 4.43 4.50 -2.34
CA ASP A 72 4.46 5.61 -3.31
C ASP A 72 5.87 5.90 -3.76
N GLN A 73 6.86 5.56 -2.94
CA GLN A 73 8.27 5.70 -3.26
C GLN A 73 8.79 4.42 -3.88
N SER A 74 8.54 3.29 -3.22
CA SER A 74 8.97 1.97 -3.64
C SER A 74 8.31 0.88 -2.81
N ILE A 75 7.64 -0.06 -3.47
CA ILE A 75 7.09 -1.27 -2.85
C ILE A 75 8.16 -2.04 -2.05
N ASN A 76 9.41 -2.07 -2.53
CA ASN A 76 10.50 -2.73 -1.81
C ASN A 76 10.86 -2.01 -0.50
N THR A 77 10.80 -0.67 -0.50
CA THR A 77 11.06 0.14 0.71
C THR A 77 9.95 -0.06 1.74
N TYR A 78 8.70 -0.11 1.28
CA TYR A 78 7.56 -0.49 2.12
C TYR A 78 7.77 -1.88 2.76
N MET A 79 8.07 -2.91 1.95
CA MET A 79 8.26 -4.27 2.45
C MET A 79 9.42 -4.37 3.45
N PHE A 80 10.52 -3.65 3.21
CA PHE A 80 11.62 -3.57 4.16
C PHE A 80 11.19 -2.96 5.50
N ARG A 81 10.42 -1.86 5.44
CA ARG A 81 9.91 -1.19 6.63
C ARG A 81 8.93 -2.06 7.42
N VAL A 82 8.04 -2.79 6.73
CA VAL A 82 7.12 -3.75 7.35
C VAL A 82 7.88 -4.81 8.13
N ASN A 83 8.91 -5.41 7.54
CA ASN A 83 9.72 -6.42 8.23
C ASN A 83 10.44 -5.82 9.45
N GLU A 84 11.02 -4.62 9.32
CA GLU A 84 11.66 -3.94 10.44
C GLU A 84 10.69 -3.66 11.61
N ILE A 85 9.44 -3.31 11.31
CA ILE A 85 8.39 -3.09 12.30
C ILE A 85 8.06 -4.40 13.03
N LEU A 86 7.83 -5.48 12.28
CA LEU A 86 7.52 -6.79 12.83
C LEU A 86 8.66 -7.28 13.73
N ASP A 87 9.90 -7.18 13.28
CA ASP A 87 11.09 -7.60 14.03
C ASP A 87 11.21 -6.88 15.38
N LYS A 88 11.04 -5.55 15.37
CA LYS A 88 11.13 -4.73 16.57
C LYS A 88 10.02 -5.03 17.56
N GLN A 89 8.79 -5.21 17.07
CA GLN A 89 7.65 -5.48 17.92
C GLN A 89 7.71 -6.88 18.51
N ILE A 90 8.09 -7.90 17.73
CA ILE A 90 8.29 -9.27 18.23
C ILE A 90 9.31 -9.28 19.38
N ASN A 91 10.47 -8.66 19.19
CA ASN A 91 11.49 -8.58 20.23
C ASN A 91 10.99 -7.85 21.50
N HIS A 92 10.19 -6.79 21.34
CA HIS A 92 9.62 -6.06 22.49
C HIS A 92 8.64 -6.94 23.29
N ILE A 93 7.75 -7.66 22.60
CA ILE A 93 6.78 -8.57 23.21
C ILE A 93 7.50 -9.71 23.93
N GLU A 94 8.50 -10.31 23.29
CA GLU A 94 9.29 -11.40 23.86
C GLU A 94 9.95 -10.96 25.18
N CYS A 95 10.50 -9.73 25.24
CA CYS A 95 11.06 -9.20 26.48
C CYS A 95 10.01 -8.83 27.54
N ALA A 96 8.85 -8.30 27.15
CA ALA A 96 7.75 -8.09 28.09
C ALA A 96 7.26 -9.42 28.69
N ALA A 97 7.22 -10.50 27.90
CA ALA A 97 6.82 -11.83 28.35
C ALA A 97 7.85 -12.48 29.29
N VAL A 98 9.15 -12.33 28.99
CA VAL A 98 10.24 -12.81 29.87
C VAL A 98 10.27 -12.04 31.19
N GLY A 99 10.01 -10.74 31.19
CA GLY A 99 9.99 -9.89 32.39
C GLY A 99 8.74 -10.07 33.28
N THR A 100 7.61 -10.49 32.71
CA THR A 100 6.34 -10.65 33.45
C THR A 100 6.02 -12.10 33.83
N GLY A 101 6.72 -13.09 33.27
CA GLY A 101 6.53 -14.51 33.59
C GLY A 101 5.21 -15.13 33.15
N GLU A 102 4.24 -14.38 32.62
CA GLU A 102 2.85 -14.87 32.54
C GLU A 102 2.12 -14.84 31.18
N VAL A 103 2.59 -14.23 30.09
CA VAL A 103 1.63 -13.96 28.97
C VAL A 103 1.87 -14.72 27.65
N LEU A 104 3.04 -15.30 27.38
CA LEU A 104 3.25 -16.18 26.20
C LEU A 104 3.71 -17.60 26.56
N GLY A 105 3.98 -17.85 27.84
CA GLY A 105 4.63 -19.06 28.32
C GLY A 105 3.72 -20.30 28.41
N ALA A 106 2.41 -20.18 28.22
CA ALA A 106 1.50 -21.32 28.30
C ALA A 106 1.15 -21.88 26.90
N ASP A 107 0.82 -21.03 25.93
CA ASP A 107 0.39 -21.46 24.59
C ASP A 107 1.57 -21.73 23.64
N LEU A 108 2.65 -20.94 23.68
CA LEU A 108 3.84 -21.22 22.86
C LEU A 108 4.58 -22.47 23.38
N LYS A 109 4.67 -22.62 24.70
CA LYS A 109 5.31 -23.76 25.38
C LYS A 109 4.53 -25.07 25.24
N SER A 110 3.21 -25.01 25.06
CA SER A 110 2.39 -26.19 24.76
C SER A 110 2.42 -26.58 23.28
N SER A 111 2.75 -25.66 22.38
CA SER A 111 2.90 -25.92 20.94
C SER A 111 4.26 -26.54 20.54
N LEU A 112 5.29 -26.46 21.40
CA LEU A 112 6.65 -26.95 21.13
C LEU A 112 7.25 -27.74 22.33
N PRO A 113 6.94 -29.04 22.47
CA PRO A 113 7.55 -29.88 23.50
C PRO A 113 9.04 -30.16 23.20
N GLY A 114 9.95 -29.64 24.04
CA GLY A 114 11.39 -29.95 23.97
C GLY A 114 12.37 -28.80 24.20
N MET A 115 11.90 -27.57 24.48
CA MET A 115 12.78 -26.40 24.58
C MET A 115 13.88 -26.52 25.66
N HIS A 116 15.13 -26.25 25.26
CA HIS A 116 16.31 -26.17 26.12
C HIS A 116 16.45 -24.77 26.77
N PRO A 117 17.05 -24.67 27.97
CA PRO A 117 17.22 -23.39 28.68
C PRO A 117 18.17 -22.43 27.92
N PRO A 118 18.07 -21.10 28.17
CA PRO A 118 18.88 -20.09 27.49
C PRO A 118 20.37 -20.28 27.78
N GLU A 119 21.20 -20.20 26.73
CA GLU A 119 22.67 -20.26 26.82
C GLU A 119 23.28 -18.84 26.96
N PRO A 120 24.49 -18.70 27.55
CA PRO A 120 25.25 -17.43 27.51
C PRO A 120 25.44 -16.89 26.10
N VAL A 121 25.54 -15.55 25.93
CA VAL A 121 25.70 -14.86 24.62
C VAL A 121 26.79 -15.47 23.74
N GLU A 122 27.95 -15.81 24.32
CA GLU A 122 29.08 -16.43 23.61
C GLU A 122 28.73 -17.76 22.92
N ASN A 123 27.66 -18.44 23.36
CA ASN A 123 27.22 -19.69 22.78
C ASN A 123 26.13 -19.52 21.71
N LEU A 124 25.50 -18.35 21.56
CA LEU A 124 24.43 -18.14 20.57
C LEU A 124 24.92 -18.28 19.13
N GLN A 125 26.13 -17.80 18.80
CA GLN A 125 26.70 -18.00 17.48
C GLN A 125 26.91 -19.51 17.19
N LYS A 126 27.42 -20.25 18.18
CA LYS A 126 27.62 -21.70 18.06
C LYS A 126 26.28 -22.44 17.96
N ASP A 127 25.27 -22.01 18.71
CA ASP A 127 23.92 -22.56 18.66
C ASP A 127 23.27 -22.33 17.29
N LYS A 128 23.43 -21.13 16.71
CA LYS A 128 23.05 -20.84 15.33
C LYS A 128 23.76 -21.77 14.35
N ASP A 129 25.08 -21.92 14.46
CA ASP A 129 25.86 -22.78 13.56
C ASP A 129 25.44 -24.25 13.68
N ASN A 130 25.17 -24.72 14.90
CA ASN A 130 24.62 -26.06 15.15
C ASN A 130 23.22 -26.23 14.57
N THR A 131 22.36 -25.21 14.72
CA THR A 131 21.00 -25.19 14.17
C THR A 131 21.05 -25.33 12.65
N VAL A 132 21.82 -24.47 11.97
CA VAL A 132 22.00 -24.50 10.51
C VAL A 132 22.65 -25.81 10.06
N GLY A 133 23.68 -26.27 10.77
CA GLY A 133 24.41 -27.50 10.45
C GLY A 133 23.62 -28.80 10.70
N SER A 134 22.52 -28.74 11.45
CA SER A 134 21.66 -29.90 11.72
C SER A 134 20.79 -30.31 10.52
N PHE A 135 20.61 -29.39 9.57
CA PHE A 135 19.71 -29.58 8.46
C PHE A 135 20.28 -30.51 7.39
N LYS A 136 19.38 -31.16 6.67
CA LYS A 136 19.68 -32.07 5.56
C LYS A 136 18.82 -31.68 4.35
N ALA A 137 19.24 -32.13 3.17
CA ALA A 137 18.51 -31.86 1.93
C ALA A 137 17.03 -32.30 1.97
N ASN A 138 16.74 -33.38 2.70
CA ASN A 138 15.40 -33.94 2.88
C ASN A 138 14.72 -33.51 4.19
N THR A 139 15.28 -32.54 4.92
CA THR A 139 14.62 -31.95 6.09
C THR A 139 13.30 -31.32 5.65
N LYS A 140 12.23 -31.59 6.39
CA LYS A 140 10.90 -31.04 6.09
C LYS A 140 10.85 -29.55 6.46
N PRO A 141 10.07 -28.72 5.74
CA PRO A 141 9.92 -27.30 6.04
C PRO A 141 9.55 -27.00 7.49
N ASN A 142 8.65 -27.78 8.08
CA ASN A 142 8.26 -27.63 9.49
C ASN A 142 9.47 -27.74 10.44
N THR A 143 10.41 -28.64 10.15
CA THR A 143 11.59 -28.86 10.98
C THR A 143 12.56 -27.68 10.89
N TYR A 144 12.72 -27.05 9.72
CA TYR A 144 13.45 -25.78 9.60
C TYR A 144 12.78 -24.68 10.41
N ALA A 145 11.47 -24.48 10.22
CA ALA A 145 10.71 -23.45 10.90
C ALA A 145 10.76 -23.60 12.43
N GLN A 146 10.63 -24.82 12.94
CA GLN A 146 10.74 -25.10 14.38
C GLN A 146 12.15 -24.82 14.91
N ALA A 147 13.19 -25.34 14.27
CA ALA A 147 14.56 -25.17 14.75
C ALA A 147 14.99 -23.70 14.75
N TYR A 148 14.60 -22.92 13.72
CA TYR A 148 14.85 -21.48 13.72
C TYR A 148 13.99 -20.73 14.74
N ALA A 149 12.74 -21.11 14.96
CA ALA A 149 11.91 -20.51 16.01
C ALA A 149 12.52 -20.74 17.40
N ASP A 150 13.00 -21.96 17.66
CA ASP A 150 13.66 -22.31 18.92
C ASP A 150 14.93 -21.48 19.14
N PHE A 151 15.72 -21.26 18.08
CA PHE A 151 16.88 -20.37 18.13
C PHE A 151 16.46 -18.92 18.42
N LEU A 152 15.50 -18.39 17.66
CA LEU A 152 15.03 -17.00 17.81
C LEU A 152 14.49 -16.74 19.22
N TYR A 153 13.79 -17.71 19.80
CA TYR A 153 13.33 -17.64 21.19
C TYR A 153 14.50 -17.55 22.18
N ARG A 154 15.52 -18.42 22.06
CA ARG A 154 16.71 -18.36 22.93
C ARG A 154 17.48 -17.05 22.76
N ALA A 155 17.62 -16.57 21.53
CA ALA A 155 18.23 -15.29 21.23
C ALA A 155 17.44 -14.14 21.86
N ALA A 156 16.11 -14.16 21.77
CA ALA A 156 15.25 -13.16 22.39
C ALA A 156 15.41 -13.14 23.91
N VAL A 157 15.31 -14.30 24.58
CA VAL A 157 15.53 -14.41 26.03
C VAL A 157 16.89 -13.83 26.43
N THR A 158 17.93 -14.12 25.66
CA THR A 158 19.28 -13.59 25.91
C THR A 158 19.34 -12.08 25.72
N SER A 159 18.72 -11.55 24.66
CA SER A 159 18.60 -10.10 24.40
C SER A 159 17.98 -9.37 25.59
N CYS A 160 16.92 -9.93 26.18
CA CYS A 160 16.24 -9.35 27.33
C CYS A 160 17.10 -9.38 28.61
N GLN A 161 18.01 -10.35 28.74
CA GLN A 161 18.90 -10.47 29.90
C GLN A 161 20.09 -9.51 29.85
N VAL A 162 20.62 -9.24 28.64
CA VAL A 162 21.77 -8.35 28.45
C VAL A 162 21.39 -6.89 28.25
N GLY A 163 20.13 -6.61 27.90
CA GLY A 163 19.64 -5.27 27.63
C GLY A 163 20.02 -4.76 26.23
N PHE A 164 19.16 -3.93 25.64
CA PHE A 164 19.28 -3.48 24.25
C PHE A 164 20.43 -2.48 23.99
N ALA A 165 21.00 -1.87 25.04
CA ALA A 165 21.98 -0.79 24.92
C ALA A 165 23.45 -1.27 24.99
N ASP A 166 23.67 -2.53 25.37
CA ASP A 166 25.01 -3.08 25.51
C ASP A 166 25.47 -3.73 24.20
N GLN A 167 26.79 -3.79 23.97
CA GLN A 167 27.39 -4.42 22.77
C GLN A 167 26.90 -5.86 22.56
N ALA A 168 26.68 -6.60 23.66
CA ALA A 168 26.09 -7.94 23.63
C ALA A 168 24.66 -7.95 23.07
N GLY A 169 23.84 -6.94 23.38
CA GLY A 169 22.50 -6.79 22.82
C GLY A 169 22.52 -6.52 21.31
N VAL A 170 23.51 -5.76 20.83
CA VAL A 170 23.72 -5.53 19.39
C VAL A 170 24.07 -6.83 18.68
N GLU A 171 25.00 -7.62 19.22
CA GLU A 171 25.39 -8.92 18.64
C GLU A 171 24.21 -9.90 18.59
N VAL A 172 23.39 -9.95 19.64
CA VAL A 172 22.17 -10.78 19.64
C VAL A 172 21.18 -10.29 18.59
N ALA A 173 21.00 -8.97 18.44
CA ALA A 173 20.12 -8.41 17.42
C ALA A 173 20.61 -8.77 16.00
N GLU A 174 21.91 -8.71 15.73
CA GLU A 174 22.49 -9.12 14.44
C GLU A 174 22.20 -10.60 14.13
N LEU A 175 22.32 -11.48 15.13
CA LEU A 175 21.98 -12.90 14.98
C LEU A 175 20.49 -13.10 14.67
N GLN A 176 19.61 -12.38 15.36
CA GLN A 176 18.17 -12.43 15.09
C GLN A 176 17.86 -11.91 13.68
N THR A 177 18.48 -10.81 13.25
CA THR A 177 18.30 -10.24 11.90
C THR A 177 18.78 -11.19 10.80
N ASP A 178 19.79 -12.02 11.02
CA ASP A 178 20.19 -13.04 10.03
C ASP A 178 19.27 -14.28 10.03
N VAL A 179 18.78 -14.71 11.19
CA VAL A 179 17.99 -15.95 11.29
C VAL A 179 16.51 -15.76 11.00
N ARG A 180 15.94 -14.61 11.38
CA ARG A 180 14.49 -14.35 11.25
C ARG A 180 13.99 -14.41 9.80
N PRO A 181 14.66 -13.81 8.79
CA PRO A 181 14.25 -13.97 7.40
C PRO A 181 14.26 -15.44 6.93
N ARG A 182 15.17 -16.27 7.46
CA ARG A 182 15.24 -17.70 7.14
C ARG A 182 14.07 -18.46 7.76
N TRP A 183 13.75 -18.15 9.02
CA TRP A 183 12.57 -18.69 9.70
C TRP A 183 11.29 -18.40 8.92
N GLU A 184 11.08 -17.15 8.52
CA GLU A 184 9.88 -16.72 7.78
C GLU A 184 9.69 -17.49 6.48
N VAL A 185 10.76 -17.70 5.72
CA VAL A 185 10.74 -18.49 4.48
C VAL A 185 10.16 -19.88 4.74
N TRP A 186 10.70 -20.58 5.74
CA TRP A 186 10.28 -21.95 6.04
C TRP A 186 8.89 -22.02 6.67
N HIS A 187 8.55 -21.05 7.52
CA HIS A 187 7.22 -20.92 8.10
C HIS A 187 6.15 -20.75 7.01
N ARG A 188 6.41 -19.89 6.03
CA ARG A 188 5.48 -19.62 4.93
C ARG A 188 5.24 -20.84 4.04
N VAL A 189 6.29 -21.58 3.69
CA VAL A 189 6.17 -22.79 2.84
C VAL A 189 5.80 -24.07 3.62
N ASN A 190 5.62 -23.97 4.94
CA ASN A 190 5.21 -25.11 5.76
C ASN A 190 3.86 -25.69 5.32
N GLY A 191 3.82 -27.01 5.11
CA GLY A 191 2.64 -27.74 4.62
C GLY A 191 2.45 -27.74 3.09
N THR A 192 3.25 -26.97 2.34
CA THR A 192 3.14 -26.86 0.88
C THR A 192 4.02 -27.88 0.13
N CYS A 193 5.07 -28.38 0.78
CA CYS A 193 6.14 -29.17 0.18
C CYS A 193 6.79 -30.10 1.22
N ASN A 194 7.49 -31.14 0.73
CA ASN A 194 8.09 -32.17 1.59
C ASN A 194 9.55 -31.90 1.99
N ASP A 195 10.28 -31.14 1.18
CA ASP A 195 11.71 -30.85 1.37
C ASP A 195 12.09 -29.55 0.65
N ALA A 196 13.33 -29.09 0.84
CA ALA A 196 13.83 -27.83 0.31
C ALA A 196 13.72 -27.70 -1.22
N ALA A 197 14.05 -28.78 -1.95
CA ALA A 197 14.01 -28.80 -3.41
C ALA A 197 12.57 -28.77 -3.93
N GLY A 198 11.68 -29.55 -3.30
CA GLY A 198 10.25 -29.56 -3.58
C GLY A 198 9.61 -28.20 -3.31
N CYS A 199 9.99 -27.52 -2.23
CA CYS A 199 9.49 -26.17 -1.94
C CYS A 199 9.87 -25.17 -3.03
N TYR A 200 11.14 -25.17 -3.44
CA TYR A 200 11.59 -24.29 -4.50
C TYR A 200 10.86 -24.58 -5.81
N ALA A 201 10.73 -25.84 -6.21
CA ALA A 201 10.06 -26.23 -7.44
C ALA A 201 8.57 -25.81 -7.45
N THR A 202 7.85 -26.07 -6.36
CA THR A 202 6.44 -25.68 -6.22
C THR A 202 6.30 -24.16 -6.27
N LEU A 203 7.04 -23.43 -5.43
CA LEU A 203 6.90 -21.98 -5.34
C LEU A 203 7.33 -21.27 -6.63
N SER A 204 8.39 -21.75 -7.29
CA SER A 204 8.83 -21.21 -8.58
C SER A 204 7.76 -21.40 -9.66
N LYS A 205 7.13 -22.58 -9.71
CA LYS A 205 6.02 -22.86 -10.63
C LYS A 205 4.81 -21.96 -10.34
N ASP A 206 4.42 -21.85 -9.08
CA ASP A 206 3.26 -21.07 -8.67
C ASP A 206 3.48 -19.57 -8.93
N LEU A 207 4.67 -19.05 -8.61
CA LEU A 207 5.02 -17.66 -8.92
C LEU A 207 5.03 -17.40 -10.42
N LYS A 208 5.54 -18.34 -11.24
CA LYS A 208 5.47 -18.19 -12.69
C LYS A 208 4.01 -18.10 -13.18
N ALA A 209 3.14 -18.98 -12.70
CA ALA A 209 1.72 -18.93 -13.03
C ALA A 209 1.08 -17.61 -12.58
N LEU A 210 1.45 -17.13 -11.38
CA LEU A 210 0.98 -15.84 -10.86
C LEU A 210 1.45 -14.67 -11.73
N LEU A 211 2.72 -14.61 -12.14
CA LEU A 211 3.25 -13.57 -13.04
C LEU A 211 2.59 -13.60 -14.42
N ASP A 212 2.25 -14.78 -14.91
CA ASP A 212 1.59 -14.96 -16.21
C ASP A 212 0.09 -14.59 -16.15
N GLY A 213 -0.57 -14.78 -15.01
CA GLY A 213 -2.00 -14.48 -14.80
C GLY A 213 -2.31 -13.10 -14.19
N SER A 214 -1.31 -12.38 -13.68
CA SER A 214 -1.52 -11.07 -13.02
C SER A 214 -1.65 -9.92 -14.02
N ASN A 215 -2.26 -8.82 -13.58
CA ASN A 215 -2.32 -7.58 -14.35
C ASN A 215 -0.88 -7.10 -14.66
N GLN A 216 -0.62 -6.73 -15.93
CA GLN A 216 0.73 -6.36 -16.37
C GLN A 216 1.24 -5.08 -15.70
N GLN A 217 0.36 -4.17 -15.26
CA GLN A 217 0.76 -3.00 -14.48
C GLN A 217 1.36 -3.42 -13.14
N ASP A 218 0.75 -4.39 -12.44
CA ASP A 218 1.23 -4.91 -11.15
C ASP A 218 2.57 -5.61 -11.32
N VAL A 219 2.70 -6.42 -12.38
CA VAL A 219 3.95 -7.13 -12.72
C VAL A 219 5.08 -6.15 -13.06
N ALA A 220 4.77 -5.08 -13.79
CA ALA A 220 5.74 -4.05 -14.15
C ALA A 220 6.17 -3.21 -12.95
N ALA A 221 5.23 -2.82 -12.08
CA ALA A 221 5.51 -1.99 -10.91
C ALA A 221 6.55 -2.63 -9.95
N VAL A 222 6.63 -3.96 -9.94
CA VAL A 222 7.52 -4.72 -9.05
C VAL A 222 8.70 -5.36 -9.76
N ASP A 223 8.91 -5.05 -11.04
CA ASP A 223 9.91 -5.70 -11.90
C ASP A 223 9.81 -7.24 -11.87
N GLY A 224 8.60 -7.79 -11.71
CA GLY A 224 8.39 -9.19 -11.30
C GLY A 224 9.06 -10.21 -12.22
N ARG A 225 8.95 -10.02 -13.55
CA ARG A 225 9.58 -10.92 -14.54
C ARG A 225 11.10 -10.83 -14.52
N LYS A 226 11.65 -9.63 -14.37
CA LYS A 226 13.10 -9.39 -14.32
C LYS A 226 13.70 -9.99 -13.05
N ARG A 227 13.07 -9.74 -11.90
CA ARG A 227 13.47 -10.33 -10.60
C ARG A 227 13.39 -11.84 -10.65
N TYR A 228 12.30 -12.40 -11.16
CA TYR A 228 12.13 -13.86 -11.30
C TYR A 228 13.23 -14.49 -12.17
N ALA A 229 13.56 -13.87 -13.31
CA ALA A 229 14.62 -14.35 -14.20
C ALA A 229 16.04 -14.26 -13.58
N ALA A 230 16.23 -13.38 -12.59
CA ALA A 230 17.50 -13.23 -11.90
C ALA A 230 17.72 -14.26 -10.77
N ILE A 231 16.67 -15.00 -10.37
CA ILE A 231 16.78 -16.02 -9.32
C ILE A 231 17.58 -17.20 -9.84
N VAL A 232 18.69 -17.50 -9.16
CA VAL A 232 19.52 -18.67 -9.45
C VAL A 232 18.90 -19.90 -8.78
N PRO A 233 18.50 -20.94 -9.55
CA PRO A 233 17.95 -22.15 -8.95
C PRO A 233 18.98 -22.80 -7.99
N PRO A 234 18.59 -23.08 -6.74
CA PRO A 234 19.50 -23.69 -5.80
C PRO A 234 19.80 -25.13 -6.21
N ARG A 235 21.05 -25.55 -6.01
CA ARG A 235 21.49 -26.92 -6.32
C ARG A 235 21.44 -27.77 -5.05
N VAL A 236 20.91 -28.98 -5.17
CA VAL A 236 21.06 -29.99 -4.13
C VAL A 236 22.44 -30.64 -4.29
N PRO A 237 23.27 -30.73 -3.23
CA PRO A 237 24.56 -31.39 -3.31
C PRO A 237 24.41 -32.85 -3.76
N SER A 238 25.41 -33.36 -4.48
CA SER A 238 25.53 -34.80 -4.75
C SER A 238 25.77 -35.58 -3.45
N PHE A 239 25.69 -36.91 -3.49
CA PHE A 239 25.71 -37.81 -2.31
C PHE A 239 26.84 -37.58 -1.28
N PHE A 240 27.97 -36.97 -1.67
CA PHE A 240 29.11 -36.67 -0.78
C PHE A 240 29.26 -35.18 -0.41
N GLY A 241 28.36 -34.31 -0.87
CA GLY A 241 28.42 -32.88 -0.59
C GLY A 241 27.79 -32.51 0.75
N HIS A 242 28.37 -31.52 1.43
CA HIS A 242 27.77 -30.92 2.61
C HIS A 242 26.50 -30.14 2.22
N TRP A 243 25.45 -30.28 3.02
CA TRP A 243 24.19 -29.54 2.83
C TRP A 243 24.29 -28.18 3.52
N ASP A 244 24.08 -27.12 2.76
CA ASP A 244 23.88 -25.76 3.25
C ASP A 244 22.52 -25.25 2.74
N PRO A 245 21.55 -24.97 3.63
CA PRO A 245 20.23 -24.51 3.22
C PRO A 245 20.25 -23.07 2.69
N SER A 246 21.31 -22.29 2.91
CA SER A 246 21.36 -20.85 2.62
C SER A 246 21.04 -20.51 1.16
N ALA A 247 21.43 -21.37 0.21
CA ALA A 247 21.10 -21.16 -1.20
C ALA A 247 19.59 -21.33 -1.47
N HIS A 248 18.94 -22.31 -0.83
CA HIS A 248 17.51 -22.54 -0.94
C HIS A 248 16.72 -21.45 -0.22
N GLU A 249 17.17 -21.05 0.97
CA GLU A 249 16.55 -19.97 1.76
C GLU A 249 16.54 -18.65 1.00
N ARG A 250 17.66 -18.25 0.39
CA ARG A 250 17.73 -17.05 -0.45
C ARG A 250 16.77 -17.13 -1.64
N ALA A 251 16.82 -18.23 -2.39
CA ALA A 251 15.99 -18.38 -3.58
C ALA A 251 14.49 -18.41 -3.24
N LEU A 252 14.09 -19.10 -2.17
CA LEU A 252 12.72 -19.11 -1.67
C LEU A 252 12.30 -17.72 -1.16
N GLY A 253 13.19 -17.03 -0.44
CA GLY A 253 12.99 -15.65 0.01
C GLY A 253 12.73 -14.71 -1.16
N ASP A 254 13.53 -14.78 -2.22
CA ASP A 254 13.35 -13.98 -3.42
C ASP A 254 12.00 -14.26 -4.11
N LEU A 255 11.62 -15.54 -4.25
CA LEU A 255 10.33 -15.94 -4.81
C LEU A 255 9.15 -15.39 -3.99
N LEU A 256 9.18 -15.57 -2.66
CA LEU A 256 8.16 -15.08 -1.74
C LEU A 256 8.08 -13.56 -1.74
N ALA A 257 9.22 -12.86 -1.81
CA ALA A 257 9.28 -11.41 -1.87
C ALA A 257 8.63 -10.87 -3.15
N ILE A 258 8.82 -11.52 -4.30
CA ILE A 258 8.14 -11.14 -5.55
C ILE A 258 6.63 -11.36 -5.42
N GLN A 259 6.19 -12.52 -4.90
CA GLN A 259 4.77 -12.82 -4.70
C GLN A 259 4.09 -11.77 -3.81
N THR A 260 4.72 -11.45 -2.69
CA THR A 260 4.23 -10.42 -1.76
C THR A 260 4.21 -9.04 -2.43
N SER A 261 5.27 -8.66 -3.16
CA SER A 261 5.31 -7.37 -3.88
C SER A 261 4.17 -7.27 -4.90
N LEU A 262 3.88 -8.35 -5.63
CA LEU A 262 2.75 -8.41 -6.57
C LEU A 262 1.42 -8.17 -5.86
N GLY A 263 1.22 -8.77 -4.68
CA GLY A 263 0.05 -8.55 -3.85
C GLY A 263 -0.11 -7.08 -3.46
N VAL A 264 0.96 -6.44 -2.98
CA VAL A 264 0.97 -5.00 -2.66
C VAL A 264 0.63 -4.16 -3.88
N ALA A 265 1.25 -4.41 -5.03
CA ALA A 265 1.01 -3.65 -6.25
C ALA A 265 -0.46 -3.72 -6.69
N LYS A 266 -1.05 -4.92 -6.63
CA LYS A 266 -2.46 -5.14 -6.93
C LYS A 266 -3.36 -4.33 -6.00
N GLU A 267 -3.20 -4.48 -4.70
CA GLU A 267 -4.05 -3.77 -3.72
C GLU A 267 -3.89 -2.25 -3.84
N ALA A 268 -2.66 -1.77 -4.07
CA ALA A 268 -2.41 -0.35 -4.31
C ALA A 268 -3.14 0.17 -5.55
N ARG A 269 -3.13 -0.59 -6.66
CA ARG A 269 -3.86 -0.25 -7.88
C ARG A 269 -5.38 -0.22 -7.66
N LEU A 270 -5.92 -1.21 -6.94
CA LEU A 270 -7.35 -1.27 -6.60
C LEU A 270 -7.77 -0.05 -5.77
N ALA A 271 -6.96 0.33 -4.79
CA ALA A 271 -7.24 1.47 -3.93
C ALA A 271 -7.28 2.80 -4.70
N VAL A 272 -6.34 3.02 -5.64
CA VAL A 272 -6.37 4.21 -6.51
C VAL A 272 -7.65 4.26 -7.35
N ALA A 273 -8.10 3.13 -7.90
CA ALA A 273 -9.34 3.09 -8.67
C ALA A 273 -10.57 3.42 -7.81
N LYS A 274 -10.64 2.83 -6.61
CA LYS A 274 -11.71 3.08 -5.65
C LYS A 274 -11.80 4.55 -5.24
N ASP A 275 -10.66 5.16 -4.92
CA ASP A 275 -10.58 6.58 -4.56
C ASP A 275 -11.04 7.49 -5.69
N ALA A 276 -10.60 7.20 -6.92
CA ALA A 276 -10.98 7.95 -8.11
C ALA A 276 -12.50 7.84 -8.38
N LEU A 277 -13.08 6.64 -8.26
CA LEU A 277 -14.54 6.45 -8.35
C LEU A 277 -15.29 7.21 -7.26
N ALA A 278 -14.80 7.17 -6.01
CA ALA A 278 -15.41 7.88 -4.90
C ALA A 278 -15.37 9.41 -5.12
N ALA A 279 -14.23 9.95 -5.57
CA ALA A 279 -14.06 11.36 -5.89
C ALA A 279 -14.97 11.81 -7.05
N ALA A 280 -15.06 11.00 -8.10
CA ALA A 280 -15.97 11.24 -9.23
C ALA A 280 -17.43 11.21 -8.76
N SER A 281 -17.83 10.20 -7.99
CA SER A 281 -19.19 10.06 -7.45
C SER A 281 -19.59 11.25 -6.57
N ALA A 282 -18.72 11.69 -5.65
CA ALA A 282 -18.94 12.87 -4.83
C ALA A 282 -19.10 14.15 -5.68
N SER A 283 -18.29 14.30 -6.72
CA SER A 283 -18.36 15.43 -7.65
C SER A 283 -19.66 15.43 -8.46
N VAL A 284 -20.11 14.26 -8.93
CA VAL A 284 -21.40 14.11 -9.63
C VAL A 284 -22.57 14.46 -8.71
N LEU A 285 -22.56 14.01 -7.45
CA LEU A 285 -23.59 14.38 -6.46
C LEU A 285 -23.62 15.89 -6.19
N SER A 286 -22.46 16.54 -6.08
CA SER A 286 -22.36 18.00 -5.94
C SER A 286 -22.93 18.73 -7.16
N ALA A 287 -22.61 18.24 -8.37
CA ALA A 287 -23.14 18.77 -9.62
C ALA A 287 -24.67 18.62 -9.71
N GLU A 288 -25.21 17.46 -9.33
CA GLU A 288 -26.66 17.20 -9.25
C GLU A 288 -27.36 18.14 -8.24
N ALA A 289 -26.73 18.46 -7.12
CA ALA A 289 -27.28 19.40 -6.15
C ALA A 289 -27.27 20.85 -6.70
N ALA A 290 -26.18 21.27 -7.35
CA ALA A 290 -26.06 22.59 -7.94
C ALA A 290 -27.10 22.83 -9.05
N ILE A 291 -27.36 21.84 -9.92
CA ILE A 291 -28.38 21.99 -10.96
C ILE A 291 -29.79 22.05 -10.38
N ARG A 292 -30.11 21.31 -9.31
CA ARG A 292 -31.41 21.42 -8.63
C ARG A 292 -31.63 22.81 -8.03
N MET A 293 -30.59 23.45 -7.50
CA MET A 293 -30.70 24.85 -7.02
C MET A 293 -30.99 25.78 -8.19
N ALA A 294 -30.26 25.64 -9.30
CA ALA A 294 -30.47 26.43 -10.51
C ALA A 294 -31.90 26.30 -11.06
N GLU A 295 -32.42 25.07 -11.14
CA GLU A 295 -33.79 24.79 -11.61
C GLU A 295 -34.86 25.44 -10.71
N ASN A 296 -34.64 25.50 -9.40
CA ASN A 296 -35.57 26.14 -8.46
C ASN A 296 -35.58 27.68 -8.55
N GLU A 297 -34.50 28.28 -9.05
CA GLU A 297 -34.35 29.73 -9.18
C GLU A 297 -34.77 30.28 -10.55
N VAL A 298 -34.76 29.43 -11.59
CA VAL A 298 -35.20 29.81 -12.93
C VAL A 298 -36.72 30.09 -12.94
N GLY A 299 -37.13 31.20 -13.56
CA GLY A 299 -38.56 31.55 -13.64
C GLY A 299 -38.84 33.05 -13.73
N ASP A 300 -40.08 33.44 -13.44
CA ASP A 300 -40.55 34.83 -13.50
C ASP A 300 -40.20 35.68 -12.26
N LYS A 301 -39.40 35.13 -11.34
CA LYS A 301 -39.03 35.69 -10.02
C LYS A 301 -38.16 36.95 -10.08
N GLY A 302 -37.69 37.36 -11.26
CA GLY A 302 -36.85 38.55 -11.45
C GLY A 302 -35.53 38.26 -12.15
N VAL A 303 -34.83 39.32 -12.59
CA VAL A 303 -33.55 39.22 -13.30
C VAL A 303 -32.47 38.59 -12.41
N GLU A 304 -32.37 39.03 -11.15
CA GLU A 304 -31.38 38.52 -10.19
C GLU A 304 -31.53 37.01 -9.94
N SER A 305 -32.77 36.52 -9.75
CA SER A 305 -33.05 35.07 -9.58
C SER A 305 -32.56 34.25 -10.78
N ASN A 306 -32.76 34.74 -12.01
CA ASN A 306 -32.29 34.03 -13.20
C ASN A 306 -30.76 34.14 -13.39
N GLN A 307 -30.13 35.22 -12.91
CA GLN A 307 -28.67 35.33 -12.88
C GLN A 307 -28.07 34.33 -11.89
N ASN A 308 -28.66 34.18 -10.71
CA ASN A 308 -28.24 33.19 -9.72
C ASN A 308 -28.44 31.76 -10.25
N ALA A 309 -29.56 31.50 -10.94
CA ALA A 309 -29.79 30.22 -11.61
C ALA A 309 -28.66 29.89 -12.62
N ALA A 310 -28.25 30.87 -13.44
CA ALA A 310 -27.14 30.68 -14.38
C ALA A 310 -25.80 30.41 -13.66
N GLN A 311 -25.52 31.11 -12.54
CA GLN A 311 -24.33 30.88 -11.73
C GLN A 311 -24.30 29.47 -11.11
N HIS A 312 -25.42 29.01 -10.55
CA HIS A 312 -25.54 27.65 -10.02
C HIS A 312 -25.40 26.59 -11.13
N ALA A 313 -25.94 26.85 -12.32
CA ALA A 313 -25.76 25.96 -13.47
C ALA A 313 -24.29 25.89 -13.93
N ASP A 314 -23.56 27.02 -13.93
CA ASP A 314 -22.12 27.03 -14.22
C ASP A 314 -21.31 26.27 -13.16
N ALA A 315 -21.66 26.41 -11.88
CA ALA A 315 -21.03 25.66 -10.80
C ALA A 315 -21.21 24.13 -10.95
N ALA A 316 -22.34 23.67 -11.50
CA ALA A 316 -22.61 22.25 -11.70
C ALA A 316 -21.66 21.58 -12.72
N VAL A 317 -21.06 22.34 -13.64
CA VAL A 317 -20.11 21.81 -14.63
C VAL A 317 -18.66 22.26 -14.40
N ALA A 318 -18.39 22.99 -13.32
CA ALA A 318 -17.05 23.49 -13.00
C ALA A 318 -16.02 22.35 -12.86
N ASP A 319 -16.44 21.19 -12.37
CA ASP A 319 -15.58 20.02 -12.14
C ASP A 319 -15.67 18.96 -13.27
N ALA A 320 -16.22 19.29 -14.44
CA ALA A 320 -16.46 18.32 -15.52
C ALA A 320 -15.20 17.58 -15.98
N GLU A 321 -14.09 18.30 -16.16
CA GLU A 321 -12.81 17.71 -16.56
C GLU A 321 -12.25 16.80 -15.46
N ARG A 322 -12.34 17.23 -14.19
CA ARG A 322 -11.94 16.40 -13.04
C ARG A 322 -12.72 15.10 -13.00
N ILE A 323 -14.05 15.16 -13.12
CA ILE A 323 -14.91 13.95 -13.14
C ILE A 323 -14.46 12.99 -14.23
N ARG A 324 -14.25 13.47 -15.47
CA ARG A 324 -13.80 12.61 -16.58
C ARG A 324 -12.44 11.99 -16.30
N ASN A 325 -11.48 12.79 -15.83
CA ASN A 325 -10.13 12.31 -15.51
C ASN A 325 -10.12 11.25 -14.40
N GLU A 326 -10.92 11.42 -13.35
CA GLU A 326 -11.04 10.44 -12.26
C GLU A 326 -11.70 9.13 -12.74
N LEU A 327 -12.75 9.22 -13.56
CA LEU A 327 -13.39 8.03 -14.14
C LEU A 327 -12.46 7.29 -15.11
N ASP A 328 -11.70 8.02 -15.92
CA ASP A 328 -10.70 7.44 -16.82
C ASP A 328 -9.54 6.81 -16.03
N LEU A 329 -9.11 7.45 -14.95
CA LEU A 329 -8.10 6.92 -14.04
C LEU A 329 -8.58 5.60 -13.43
N ALA A 330 -9.80 5.56 -12.86
CA ALA A 330 -10.38 4.34 -12.29
C ALA A 330 -10.37 3.17 -13.28
N VAL A 331 -10.90 3.39 -14.49
CA VAL A 331 -10.95 2.35 -15.54
C VAL A 331 -9.55 1.95 -16.01
N SER A 332 -8.60 2.89 -16.09
CA SER A 332 -7.22 2.58 -16.48
C SER A 332 -6.51 1.68 -15.46
N LYS A 333 -6.87 1.80 -14.17
CA LYS A 333 -6.33 1.00 -13.07
C LYS A 333 -7.07 -0.32 -12.94
N VAL A 334 -8.40 -0.32 -13.09
CA VAL A 334 -9.25 -1.51 -12.94
C VAL A 334 -10.27 -1.52 -14.07
N PRO A 335 -9.99 -2.21 -15.19
CA PRO A 335 -10.91 -2.27 -16.32
C PRO A 335 -12.29 -2.84 -15.98
N GLU A 336 -12.37 -3.68 -14.94
CA GLU A 336 -13.62 -4.23 -14.41
C GLU A 336 -14.56 -3.13 -13.87
N ASP A 337 -14.03 -1.98 -13.46
CA ASP A 337 -14.81 -0.83 -12.97
C ASP A 337 -15.44 -0.01 -14.11
N ALA A 338 -15.21 -0.38 -15.37
CA ALA A 338 -15.77 0.32 -16.54
C ALA A 338 -17.29 0.50 -16.48
N HIS A 339 -18.02 -0.51 -16.01
CA HIS A 339 -19.48 -0.43 -15.89
C HIS A 339 -19.94 0.63 -14.87
N GLU A 340 -19.28 0.69 -13.70
CA GLU A 340 -19.59 1.69 -12.69
C GLU A 340 -19.19 3.10 -13.15
N ALA A 341 -18.02 3.22 -13.78
CA ALA A 341 -17.56 4.47 -14.35
C ALA A 341 -18.53 4.98 -15.44
N ASP A 342 -19.01 4.11 -16.32
CA ASP A 342 -19.99 4.44 -17.35
C ASP A 342 -21.34 4.87 -16.77
N ALA A 343 -21.78 4.25 -15.69
CA ALA A 343 -22.99 4.68 -14.97
C ALA A 343 -22.83 6.11 -14.41
N LEU A 344 -21.66 6.45 -13.85
CA LEU A 344 -21.35 7.81 -13.40
C LEU A 344 -21.24 8.81 -14.56
N ARG A 345 -20.60 8.43 -15.68
CA ARG A 345 -20.56 9.26 -16.90
C ARG A 345 -21.96 9.56 -17.41
N ALA A 346 -22.84 8.55 -17.46
CA ALA A 346 -24.22 8.71 -17.90
C ALA A 346 -25.02 9.65 -16.98
N ARG A 347 -24.86 9.53 -15.65
CA ARG A 347 -25.48 10.46 -14.70
C ARG A 347 -24.98 11.88 -14.89
N PHE A 348 -23.67 12.07 -15.03
CA PHE A 348 -23.10 13.41 -15.24
C PHE A 348 -23.55 14.03 -16.58
N LYS A 349 -23.71 13.22 -17.63
CA LYS A 349 -24.25 13.69 -18.92
C LYS A 349 -25.64 14.30 -18.79
N VAL A 350 -26.50 13.73 -17.94
CA VAL A 350 -27.83 14.28 -17.62
C VAL A 350 -27.71 15.65 -16.96
N VAL A 351 -26.74 15.83 -16.06
CA VAL A 351 -26.46 17.15 -15.45
C VAL A 351 -25.99 18.16 -16.49
N GLU A 352 -25.08 17.79 -17.39
CA GLU A 352 -24.62 18.69 -18.46
C GLU A 352 -25.78 19.15 -19.36
N ASP A 353 -26.70 18.24 -19.71
CA ASP A 353 -27.88 18.58 -20.52
C ASP A 353 -28.84 19.50 -19.76
N ALA A 354 -29.07 19.25 -18.47
CA ALA A 354 -29.90 20.09 -17.62
C ALA A 354 -29.29 21.49 -17.42
N VAL A 355 -27.97 21.60 -17.27
CA VAL A 355 -27.26 22.89 -17.19
C VAL A 355 -27.49 23.73 -18.42
N LYS A 356 -27.36 23.13 -19.62
CA LYS A 356 -27.65 23.84 -20.87
C LYS A 356 -29.10 24.33 -20.92
N ALA A 357 -30.06 23.45 -20.61
CA ALA A 357 -31.48 23.80 -20.62
C ALA A 357 -31.81 24.93 -19.63
N THR A 358 -31.27 24.88 -18.41
CA THR A 358 -31.49 25.89 -17.37
C THR A 358 -30.88 27.24 -17.75
N LYS A 359 -29.68 27.26 -18.36
CA LYS A 359 -29.07 28.52 -18.84
C LYS A 359 -29.85 29.15 -19.99
N ASP A 360 -30.35 28.35 -20.92
CA ASP A 360 -31.20 28.82 -22.02
C ASP A 360 -32.52 29.40 -21.47
N ALA A 361 -33.13 28.71 -20.50
CA ALA A 361 -34.36 29.17 -19.83
C ALA A 361 -34.14 30.47 -19.03
N ALA A 362 -33.07 30.56 -18.24
CA ALA A 362 -32.71 31.74 -17.47
C ALA A 362 -32.54 32.97 -18.37
N SER A 363 -31.79 32.80 -19.47
CA SER A 363 -31.57 33.85 -20.46
C SER A 363 -32.87 34.29 -21.12
N GLY A 364 -33.76 33.35 -21.45
CA GLY A 364 -35.10 33.62 -21.97
C GLY A 364 -35.93 34.48 -21.02
N TRP A 365 -35.95 34.14 -19.73
CA TRP A 365 -36.66 34.90 -18.69
C TRP A 365 -36.09 36.30 -18.47
N ILE A 366 -34.77 36.45 -18.42
CA ILE A 366 -34.10 37.76 -18.31
C ILE A 366 -34.53 38.68 -19.47
N ASN A 367 -34.50 38.16 -20.70
CA ASN A 367 -34.91 38.93 -21.87
C ASN A 367 -36.40 39.32 -21.82
N ALA A 368 -37.28 38.41 -21.41
CA ALA A 368 -38.70 38.68 -21.27
C ALA A 368 -39.01 39.74 -20.20
N ILE A 369 -38.33 39.67 -19.05
CA ILE A 369 -38.50 40.63 -17.96
C ILE A 369 -38.01 42.02 -18.39
N ASN A 370 -36.84 42.11 -19.03
CA ASN A 370 -36.32 43.38 -19.54
C ASN A 370 -37.24 43.98 -20.61
N ALA A 371 -37.78 43.17 -21.52
CA ALA A 371 -38.73 43.63 -22.53
C ALA A 371 -40.02 44.20 -21.90
N ARG A 372 -40.57 43.53 -20.88
CA ARG A 372 -41.75 44.01 -20.14
C ARG A 372 -41.45 45.31 -19.40
N ALA A 373 -40.30 45.42 -18.75
CA ALA A 373 -39.87 46.65 -18.06
C ALA A 373 -39.75 47.81 -19.05
N HIS A 374 -39.13 47.59 -20.22
CA HIS A 374 -39.01 48.60 -21.26
C HIS A 374 -40.37 49.03 -21.82
N ALA A 375 -41.27 48.09 -22.11
CA ALA A 375 -42.63 48.37 -22.56
C ALA A 375 -43.42 49.18 -21.52
N ALA A 376 -43.26 48.89 -20.23
CA ALA A 376 -43.90 49.64 -19.16
C ALA A 376 -43.38 51.09 -19.06
N VAL A 377 -42.07 51.30 -19.25
CA VAL A 377 -41.47 52.65 -19.31
C VAL A 377 -42.02 53.45 -20.48
N GLN A 378 -42.10 52.85 -21.68
CA GLN A 378 -42.66 53.50 -22.87
C GLN A 378 -44.15 53.84 -22.70
N ALA A 379 -44.95 52.92 -22.16
CA ALA A 379 -46.36 53.16 -21.90
C ALA A 379 -46.58 54.31 -20.90
N LYS A 380 -45.70 54.42 -19.89
CA LYS A 380 -45.73 55.53 -18.93
C LYS A 380 -45.38 56.87 -19.61
N GLN A 381 -44.33 56.90 -20.43
CA GLN A 381 -43.94 58.10 -21.19
C GLN A 381 -45.09 58.60 -22.09
N GLN A 382 -45.71 57.69 -22.84
CA GLN A 382 -46.88 58.02 -23.68
C GLN A 382 -48.08 58.52 -22.85
N SER A 383 -48.32 57.93 -21.68
CA SER A 383 -49.39 58.39 -20.79
C SER A 383 -49.14 59.79 -20.25
N ASP A 384 -47.90 60.12 -19.90
CA ASP A 384 -47.52 61.42 -19.36
C ASP A 384 -47.55 62.50 -20.46
N GLU A 385 -47.08 62.20 -21.68
CA GLU A 385 -47.23 63.06 -22.87
C GLU A 385 -48.70 63.38 -23.16
N LEU A 386 -49.60 62.38 -23.08
CA LEU A 386 -51.04 62.58 -23.26
C LEU A 386 -51.68 63.43 -22.16
N LYS A 387 -51.17 63.37 -20.93
CA LYS A 387 -51.65 64.22 -19.83
C LYS A 387 -51.21 65.66 -20.00
N ASP A 388 -49.96 65.88 -20.40
CA ASP A 388 -49.44 67.22 -20.63
C ASP A 388 -50.14 67.90 -21.81
N ALA A 389 -50.44 67.15 -22.88
CA ALA A 389 -51.24 67.63 -24.01
C ALA A 389 -52.68 68.03 -23.64
N ARG A 390 -53.21 67.59 -22.48
CA ARG A 390 -54.59 67.88 -22.03
C ARG A 390 -54.68 69.01 -21.01
N ARG A 391 -53.59 69.62 -20.57
CA ARG A 391 -53.66 70.78 -19.66
C ARG A 391 -54.16 72.02 -20.45
N PRO A 392 -55.31 72.63 -20.08
CA PRO A 392 -55.78 73.84 -20.75
C PRO A 392 -54.78 74.98 -20.52
N HIS A 393 -54.47 75.69 -21.61
CA HIS A 393 -53.60 76.86 -21.63
C HIS A 393 -54.14 78.02 -20.79
#